data_AF-A0A847APM2-F1
#
_entry.id   AF-A0A847APM2-F1
#
_cell.length_a   1.000
_cell.length_b   1.000
_cell.length_c   1.000
_cell.angle_alpha   90.00
_cell.angle_beta   90.00
_cell.angle_gamma   90.00
#
_symmetry.space_group_name_H-M   'P 1'
#
loop_
_entity.id
_entity.type
_entity.pdbx_description
1 polymer ?
#
loop_
_entity_poly.entity_id
_entity_poly.type
_entity_poly.pdbx_seq_one_letter_code
_entity_poly.pdbx_strand_id
1 'polypeptide(L)'
;MLIVYKASAGSGKTFNLVFEYLKLIVGNPINYRHILAVTFTNKAANEMKIRILNQLFLLSDQRESPYMEMLQDFLKLDADKIRKRAGEVLKNILHDYGRFSVNTIDSFTQRIIRAFNRETGVSPQYTLGMEDDPILREATDRLLSRIGTDNHLRKWLVEFSKEKIRDSYSHKIENDIRSLGNELFKEKFQIFFPEGKDSGYTRNNLEGLRKELQREIKLFDKELRGKGKKGVDIIAAGGFITDDFSGKSRGIANMFVKLEAGELP
;
A
#
# COMPACT_ATOMS: atom_id res chain seq x y z
N MET A 1 -6.98 -30.97 6.90
CA MET A 1 -5.50 -31.08 6.99
C MET A 1 -4.89 -30.00 6.11
N LEU A 2 -3.99 -29.18 6.63
CA LEU A 2 -3.30 -28.14 5.87
C LEU A 2 -1.97 -28.71 5.37
N ILE A 3 -1.73 -28.68 4.05
CA ILE A 3 -0.46 -29.08 3.45
C ILE A 3 0.32 -27.83 3.08
N VAL A 4 1.53 -27.70 3.60
CA VAL A 4 2.40 -26.53 3.37
C VAL A 4 3.61 -26.94 2.56
N TYR A 5 3.71 -26.43 1.33
CA TYR A 5 4.88 -26.60 0.48
C TYR A 5 5.84 -25.43 0.69
N LYS A 6 6.97 -25.68 1.38
CA LYS A 6 8.09 -24.72 1.44
C LYS A 6 8.95 -24.92 0.21
N ALA A 7 9.32 -23.83 -0.43
CA ALA A 7 10.19 -23.89 -1.58
C ALA A 7 10.96 -22.57 -1.77
N SER A 8 12.16 -22.63 -2.32
CA SER A 8 13.01 -21.48 -2.65
C SER A 8 12.76 -21.00 -4.08
N ALA A 9 13.36 -19.89 -4.51
CA ALA A 9 13.37 -19.51 -5.93
C ALA A 9 13.95 -20.67 -6.78
N GLY A 10 13.35 -20.96 -7.94
CA GLY A 10 13.82 -22.02 -8.86
C GLY A 10 13.51 -23.47 -8.45
N SER A 11 12.92 -23.73 -7.28
CA SER A 11 12.70 -25.09 -6.75
C SER A 11 11.45 -25.83 -7.27
N GLY A 12 10.87 -25.40 -8.40
CA GLY A 12 9.74 -26.11 -9.01
C GLY A 12 8.37 -25.92 -8.34
N LYS A 13 8.19 -24.87 -7.51
CA LYS A 13 6.88 -24.52 -6.88
C LYS A 13 5.70 -24.63 -7.83
N THR A 14 5.81 -23.95 -8.96
CA THR A 14 4.75 -23.87 -9.95
C THR A 14 4.50 -25.23 -10.59
N PHE A 15 5.56 -26.02 -10.80
CA PHE A 15 5.42 -27.38 -11.32
C PHE A 15 4.60 -28.26 -10.37
N ASN A 16 4.93 -28.24 -9.08
CA ASN A 16 4.18 -28.99 -8.06
C ASN A 16 2.74 -28.50 -7.90
N LEU A 17 2.50 -27.18 -7.89
CA LEU A 17 1.13 -26.65 -7.80
C LEU A 17 0.27 -27.04 -9.00
N VAL A 18 0.84 -27.03 -10.21
CA VAL A 18 0.14 -27.50 -11.42
C VAL A 18 -0.16 -29.00 -11.29
N PHE A 19 0.80 -29.80 -10.81
CA PHE A 19 0.59 -31.22 -10.57
C PHE A 19 -0.54 -31.48 -9.57
N GLU A 20 -0.53 -30.82 -8.40
CA GLU A 20 -1.60 -30.95 -7.40
C GLU A 20 -2.96 -30.59 -7.97
N TYR A 21 -3.04 -29.52 -8.77
CA TYR A 21 -4.29 -29.14 -9.43
C TYR A 21 -4.75 -30.20 -10.46
N LEU A 22 -3.82 -30.70 -11.30
CA LEU A 22 -4.10 -31.73 -12.31
C LEU A 22 -4.59 -33.03 -11.67
N LYS A 23 -3.99 -33.49 -10.56
CA LYS A 23 -4.46 -34.68 -9.83
C LYS A 23 -5.95 -34.59 -9.49
N LEU A 24 -6.39 -33.43 -8.96
CA LEU A 24 -7.75 -33.24 -8.49
C LEU A 24 -8.78 -33.25 -9.62
N ILE A 25 -8.46 -32.61 -10.76
CA ILE A 25 -9.38 -32.50 -11.89
C ILE A 25 -9.35 -33.73 -12.81
N VAL A 26 -8.20 -34.40 -12.98
CA VAL A 26 -8.12 -35.67 -13.72
C VAL A 26 -8.69 -36.82 -12.89
N GLY A 27 -8.58 -36.76 -11.55
CA GLY A 27 -9.23 -37.71 -10.66
C GLY A 27 -10.75 -37.71 -10.76
N ASN A 28 -11.36 -36.52 -10.92
CA ASN A 28 -12.79 -36.35 -11.20
C ASN A 28 -13.02 -35.11 -12.11
N PRO A 29 -13.43 -35.31 -13.38
CA PRO A 29 -13.57 -34.23 -14.36
C PRO A 29 -14.53 -33.08 -14.02
N ILE A 30 -15.38 -33.23 -12.99
CA ILE A 30 -16.30 -32.17 -12.54
C ILE A 30 -15.63 -31.24 -11.50
N ASN A 31 -14.55 -31.68 -10.87
CA ASN A 31 -13.92 -30.98 -9.75
C ASN A 31 -13.36 -29.59 -10.09
N TYR A 32 -13.12 -29.26 -11.36
CA TYR A 32 -12.63 -27.93 -11.73
C TYR A 32 -13.54 -26.78 -11.25
N ARG A 33 -14.85 -27.06 -11.05
CA ARG A 33 -15.83 -26.11 -10.48
C ARG A 33 -15.73 -25.94 -8.97
N HIS A 34 -15.08 -26.88 -8.29
CA HIS A 34 -15.03 -26.99 -6.83
C HIS A 34 -13.64 -26.68 -6.25
N ILE A 35 -12.67 -26.32 -7.11
CA ILE A 35 -11.32 -25.97 -6.70
C ILE A 35 -11.11 -24.47 -6.85
N LEU A 36 -10.65 -23.83 -5.79
CA LEU A 36 -10.22 -22.44 -5.77
C LEU A 36 -8.69 -22.37 -5.69
N ALA A 37 -8.06 -21.81 -6.72
CA ALA A 37 -6.65 -21.43 -6.66
C ALA A 37 -6.54 -19.90 -6.64
N VAL A 38 -5.81 -19.36 -5.67
CA VAL A 38 -5.59 -17.92 -5.50
C VAL A 38 -4.11 -17.56 -5.50
N THR A 39 -3.79 -16.37 -6.01
CA THR A 39 -2.41 -15.83 -6.04
C THR A 39 -2.40 -14.31 -5.87
N PHE A 40 -1.21 -13.74 -5.67
CA PHE A 40 -1.06 -12.30 -5.42
C PHE A 40 -1.18 -11.45 -6.70
N THR A 41 -0.80 -11.97 -7.87
CA THR A 41 -0.75 -11.15 -9.09
C THR A 41 -1.56 -11.74 -10.24
N ASN A 42 -2.14 -10.86 -11.07
CA ASN A 42 -2.86 -11.27 -12.28
C ASN A 42 -1.96 -12.07 -13.24
N LYS A 43 -0.68 -11.70 -13.32
CA LYS A 43 0.31 -12.42 -14.13
C LYS A 43 0.47 -13.86 -13.67
N ALA A 44 0.66 -14.10 -12.37
CA ALA A 44 0.78 -15.46 -11.83
C ALA A 44 -0.50 -16.27 -12.01
N ALA A 45 -1.68 -15.63 -11.87
CA ALA A 45 -2.96 -16.31 -12.06
C ALA A 45 -3.11 -16.79 -13.51
N ASN A 46 -2.84 -15.90 -14.47
CA ASN A 46 -2.89 -16.22 -15.90
C ASN A 46 -1.85 -17.25 -16.30
N GLU A 47 -0.61 -17.14 -15.78
CA GLU A 47 0.42 -18.14 -16.02
C GLU A 47 -0.01 -19.52 -15.52
N MET A 48 -0.59 -19.61 -14.32
CA MET A 48 -1.11 -20.85 -13.77
C MET A 48 -2.25 -21.43 -14.62
N LYS A 49 -3.20 -20.58 -15.09
CA LYS A 49 -4.26 -21.01 -16.03
C LYS A 49 -3.68 -21.61 -17.30
N ILE A 50 -2.78 -20.88 -17.96
CA ILE A 50 -2.16 -21.31 -19.23
C ILE A 50 -1.43 -22.63 -19.03
N ARG A 51 -0.65 -22.78 -17.95
CA ARG A 51 0.05 -24.03 -17.65
C ARG A 51 -0.93 -25.20 -17.49
N ILE A 52 -1.99 -25.06 -16.70
CA ILE A 52 -2.98 -26.12 -16.49
C ILE A 52 -3.65 -26.52 -17.82
N LEU A 53 -4.13 -25.54 -18.59
CA LEU A 53 -4.81 -25.77 -19.87
C LEU A 53 -3.88 -26.43 -20.88
N ASN A 54 -2.63 -25.96 -20.98
CA ASN A 54 -1.64 -26.55 -21.88
C ASN A 54 -1.36 -28.01 -21.52
N GLN A 55 -1.23 -28.34 -20.23
CA GLN A 55 -1.01 -29.73 -19.83
C GLN A 55 -2.21 -30.62 -20.10
N LEU A 56 -3.43 -30.14 -19.85
CA LEU A 56 -4.64 -30.86 -20.23
C LEU A 56 -4.70 -31.10 -21.74
N PHE A 57 -4.32 -30.11 -22.55
CA PHE A 57 -4.23 -30.23 -24.00
C PHE A 57 -3.20 -31.30 -24.42
N LEU A 58 -1.96 -31.21 -23.94
CA LEU A 58 -0.91 -32.18 -24.25
C LEU A 58 -1.33 -33.61 -23.89
N LEU A 59 -1.90 -33.79 -22.70
CA LEU A 59 -2.44 -35.08 -22.26
C LEU A 59 -3.56 -35.57 -23.18
N SER A 60 -4.52 -34.70 -23.54
CA SER A 60 -5.65 -35.07 -24.40
C SER A 60 -5.26 -35.38 -25.85
N ASP A 61 -4.26 -34.67 -26.38
CA ASP A 61 -3.77 -34.80 -27.76
C ASP A 61 -2.65 -35.85 -27.89
N GLN A 62 -2.55 -36.73 -26.89
CA GLN A 62 -1.62 -37.85 -26.88
C GLN A 62 -0.12 -37.48 -26.90
N ARG A 63 0.22 -36.21 -26.63
CA ARG A 63 1.60 -35.73 -26.61
C ARG A 63 2.28 -36.03 -25.28
N GLU A 64 3.61 -35.90 -25.28
CA GLU A 64 4.41 -36.04 -24.07
C GLU A 64 4.07 -34.91 -23.08
N SER A 65 3.83 -35.29 -21.83
CA SER A 65 3.62 -34.36 -20.72
C SER A 65 4.49 -34.83 -19.55
N PRO A 66 5.24 -33.92 -18.90
CA PRO A 66 6.09 -34.27 -17.76
C PRO A 66 5.28 -34.71 -16.53
N TYR A 67 3.94 -34.59 -16.57
CA TYR A 67 3.06 -34.99 -15.48
C TYR A 67 2.45 -36.38 -15.68
N MET A 68 2.61 -37.03 -16.83
CA MET A 68 1.93 -38.31 -17.14
C MET A 68 2.30 -39.40 -16.13
N GLU A 69 3.59 -39.68 -15.96
CA GLU A 69 4.07 -40.72 -15.04
C GLU A 69 3.62 -40.45 -13.60
N MET A 70 3.72 -39.19 -13.17
CA MET A 70 3.31 -38.78 -11.83
C MET A 70 1.80 -38.94 -11.60
N LEU A 71 0.97 -38.66 -12.62
CA LEU A 71 -0.48 -38.86 -12.58
C LEU A 71 -0.84 -40.35 -12.58
N GLN A 72 -0.14 -41.17 -13.36
CA GLN A 72 -0.32 -42.63 -13.35
C GLN A 72 0.01 -43.22 -11.98
N ASP A 73 1.13 -42.81 -11.38
CA ASP A 73 1.52 -43.28 -10.06
C ASP A 73 0.53 -42.83 -8.98
N PHE A 74 0.06 -41.58 -9.00
CA PHE A 74 -0.85 -41.08 -7.97
C PHE A 74 -2.29 -41.60 -8.13
N LEU A 75 -2.85 -41.55 -9.33
CA LEU A 75 -4.25 -41.93 -9.58
C LEU A 75 -4.44 -43.44 -9.77
N LYS A 76 -3.35 -44.20 -9.95
CA LYS A 76 -3.36 -45.63 -10.28
C LYS A 76 -4.23 -45.93 -11.51
N LEU A 77 -4.13 -45.06 -12.52
CA LEU A 77 -4.83 -45.17 -13.80
C LEU A 77 -3.83 -45.42 -14.92
N ASP A 78 -4.27 -46.13 -15.95
CA ASP A 78 -3.55 -46.24 -17.22
C ASP A 78 -3.55 -44.91 -17.99
N ALA A 79 -2.58 -44.78 -18.89
CA ALA A 79 -2.38 -43.57 -19.68
C ALA A 79 -3.64 -43.22 -20.50
N ASP A 80 -4.32 -44.19 -21.11
CA ASP A 80 -5.50 -43.94 -21.94
C ASP A 80 -6.65 -43.32 -21.15
N LYS A 81 -6.93 -43.83 -19.93
CA LYS A 81 -7.92 -43.23 -19.04
C LYS A 81 -7.54 -41.80 -18.63
N ILE A 82 -6.27 -41.54 -18.33
CA ILE A 82 -5.80 -40.18 -17.99
C ILE A 82 -6.00 -39.23 -19.16
N ARG A 83 -5.62 -39.64 -20.38
CA ARG A 83 -5.78 -38.83 -21.61
C ARG A 83 -7.24 -38.53 -21.89
N LYS A 84 -8.12 -39.53 -21.77
CA LYS A 84 -9.57 -39.36 -21.91
C LYS A 84 -10.13 -38.36 -20.91
N ARG A 85 -9.80 -38.52 -19.62
CA ARG A 85 -10.28 -37.61 -18.57
C ARG A 85 -9.70 -36.20 -18.71
N ALA A 86 -8.45 -36.07 -19.12
CA ALA A 86 -7.85 -34.76 -19.41
C ALA A 86 -8.59 -34.04 -20.56
N GLY A 87 -8.97 -34.77 -21.61
CA GLY A 87 -9.80 -34.25 -22.70
C GLY A 87 -11.20 -33.83 -22.22
N GLU A 88 -11.85 -34.65 -21.39
CA GLU A 88 -13.14 -34.30 -20.78
C GLU A 88 -13.06 -33.04 -19.92
N VAL A 89 -12.05 -32.95 -19.05
CA VAL A 89 -11.78 -31.76 -18.22
C VAL A 89 -11.56 -30.53 -19.09
N LEU A 90 -10.68 -30.63 -20.10
CA LEU A 90 -10.37 -29.51 -20.99
C LEU A 90 -11.65 -29.01 -21.68
N LYS A 91 -12.44 -29.92 -22.24
CA LYS A 91 -13.72 -29.59 -22.87
C LYS A 91 -14.68 -28.91 -21.88
N ASN A 92 -14.81 -29.45 -20.67
CA ASN A 92 -15.68 -28.87 -19.64
C ASN A 92 -15.24 -27.46 -19.22
N ILE A 93 -13.94 -27.24 -19.06
CA ILE A 93 -13.38 -25.91 -18.75
C ILE A 93 -13.62 -24.95 -19.93
N LEU A 94 -13.44 -25.37 -21.17
CA LEU A 94 -13.66 -24.50 -22.34
C LEU A 94 -15.14 -24.11 -22.50
N HIS A 95 -16.07 -25.01 -22.22
CA HIS A 95 -17.50 -24.70 -22.22
C HIS A 95 -17.95 -23.81 -21.05
N ASP A 96 -17.25 -23.88 -19.92
CA ASP A 96 -17.63 -23.18 -18.68
C ASP A 96 -16.42 -22.52 -18.01
N TYR A 97 -15.74 -21.68 -18.78
CA TYR A 97 -14.47 -21.07 -18.39
C TYR A 97 -14.62 -20.16 -17.16
N GLY A 98 -15.79 -19.56 -16.99
CA GLY A 98 -16.10 -18.71 -15.83
C GLY A 98 -16.06 -19.45 -14.48
N ARG A 99 -16.29 -20.77 -14.47
CA ARG A 99 -16.18 -21.59 -13.25
C ARG A 99 -14.76 -22.05 -12.93
N PHE A 100 -13.83 -21.95 -13.88
CA PHE A 100 -12.41 -22.26 -13.67
C PHE A 100 -11.73 -21.19 -12.79
N SER A 101 -11.81 -21.41 -11.47
CA SER A 101 -11.47 -20.41 -10.44
C SER A 101 -9.98 -20.40 -10.08
N VAL A 102 -9.17 -19.85 -10.99
CA VAL A 102 -7.75 -19.52 -10.75
C VAL A 102 -7.59 -17.99 -10.81
N ASN A 103 -7.69 -17.32 -9.67
CA ASN A 103 -7.88 -15.86 -9.62
C ASN A 103 -6.86 -15.20 -8.69
N THR A 104 -6.82 -13.87 -8.65
CA THR A 104 -6.09 -13.17 -7.58
C THR A 104 -6.88 -13.21 -6.27
N ILE A 105 -6.18 -13.01 -5.15
CA ILE A 105 -6.81 -12.81 -3.84
C ILE A 105 -7.86 -11.69 -3.92
N ASP A 106 -7.51 -10.55 -4.52
CA ASP A 106 -8.44 -9.40 -4.65
C ASP A 106 -9.69 -9.74 -5.47
N SER A 107 -9.51 -10.41 -6.62
CA SER A 107 -10.64 -10.82 -7.46
C SER A 107 -11.58 -11.78 -6.72
N PHE A 108 -11.01 -12.67 -5.91
CA PHE A 108 -11.79 -13.58 -5.07
C PHE A 108 -12.53 -12.84 -3.95
N THR A 109 -11.86 -11.95 -3.24
CA THR A 109 -12.46 -11.12 -2.18
C THR A 109 -13.58 -10.24 -2.73
N GLN A 110 -13.38 -9.61 -3.89
CA GLN A 110 -14.43 -8.83 -4.56
C GLN A 110 -15.65 -9.69 -4.91
N ARG A 111 -15.43 -10.93 -5.36
CA ARG A 111 -16.52 -11.87 -5.63
C ARG A 111 -17.31 -12.19 -4.36
N ILE A 112 -16.63 -12.34 -3.22
CA ILE A 112 -17.28 -12.51 -1.91
C ILE A 112 -18.08 -11.26 -1.54
N ILE A 113 -17.48 -10.07 -1.58
CA ILE A 113 -18.17 -8.81 -1.23
C ILE A 113 -19.43 -8.61 -2.07
N ARG A 114 -19.35 -8.87 -3.38
CA ARG A 114 -20.53 -8.79 -4.27
C ARG A 114 -21.62 -9.80 -3.90
N ALA A 115 -21.25 -11.01 -3.48
CA ALA A 115 -22.20 -12.04 -3.07
C ALA A 115 -22.90 -11.71 -1.74
N PHE A 116 -22.24 -10.95 -0.86
CA PHE A 116 -22.74 -10.50 0.45
C PHE A 116 -22.99 -8.98 0.49
N ASN A 117 -23.37 -8.40 -0.65
CA ASN A 117 -23.54 -6.95 -0.77
C ASN A 117 -24.61 -6.39 0.19
N ARG A 118 -25.67 -7.15 0.42
CA ARG A 118 -26.78 -6.80 1.30
C ARG A 118 -26.36 -6.79 2.77
N GLU A 119 -25.55 -7.75 3.18
CA GLU A 119 -25.03 -7.87 4.55
C GLU A 119 -23.93 -6.83 4.83
N THR A 120 -23.13 -6.51 3.82
CA THR A 120 -22.05 -5.52 3.93
C THR A 120 -22.52 -4.08 3.78
N GLY A 121 -23.77 -3.85 3.34
CA GLY A 121 -24.29 -2.52 3.03
C GLY A 121 -23.64 -1.87 1.80
N VAL A 122 -22.88 -2.64 1.01
CA VAL A 122 -22.20 -2.16 -0.18
C VAL A 122 -23.16 -2.23 -1.36
N SER A 123 -23.21 -1.17 -2.18
CA SER A 123 -24.03 -1.17 -3.40
C SER A 123 -23.61 -2.31 -4.35
N PRO A 124 -24.54 -3.09 -4.92
CA PRO A 124 -24.21 -4.14 -5.89
C PRO A 124 -23.45 -3.61 -7.11
N GLN A 125 -23.68 -2.35 -7.49
CA GLN A 125 -23.07 -1.67 -8.63
C GLN A 125 -21.82 -0.87 -8.27
N TYR A 126 -21.14 -1.20 -7.16
CA TYR A 126 -19.92 -0.47 -6.81
C TYR A 126 -18.82 -0.63 -7.88
N THR A 127 -18.20 0.50 -8.20
CA THR A 127 -16.98 0.59 -9.00
C THR A 127 -15.77 0.70 -8.06
N LEU A 128 -14.70 -0.02 -8.38
CA LEU A 128 -13.44 0.13 -7.67
C LEU A 128 -12.77 1.41 -8.14
N GLY A 129 -12.65 2.39 -7.25
CA GLY A 129 -11.79 3.54 -7.45
C GLY A 129 -10.36 3.17 -7.10
N MET A 130 -9.42 3.51 -7.98
CA MET A 130 -7.97 3.42 -7.73
C MET A 130 -7.35 4.81 -7.52
N GLU A 131 -8.15 5.87 -7.60
CA GLU A 131 -7.71 7.24 -7.62
C GLU A 131 -8.12 7.95 -6.32
N ASP A 132 -7.12 8.29 -5.51
CA ASP A 132 -7.33 9.01 -4.25
C ASP A 132 -7.57 10.52 -4.49
N ASP A 133 -6.97 11.11 -5.54
CA ASP A 133 -7.01 12.56 -5.79
C ASP A 133 -8.44 13.10 -6.05
N PRO A 134 -9.29 12.46 -6.86
CA PRO A 134 -10.68 12.93 -7.03
C PRO A 134 -11.46 12.92 -5.71
N ILE A 135 -11.24 11.90 -4.88
CA ILE A 135 -11.91 11.76 -3.58
C ILE A 135 -11.42 12.85 -2.62
N LEU A 136 -10.11 13.07 -2.57
CA LEU A 136 -9.50 14.11 -1.74
C LEU A 136 -9.92 15.51 -2.16
N ARG A 137 -10.02 15.77 -3.46
CA ARG A 137 -10.49 17.05 -3.99
C ARG A 137 -11.92 17.32 -3.54
N GLU A 138 -12.83 16.37 -3.76
CA GLU A 138 -14.22 16.48 -3.32
C GLU A 138 -14.33 16.65 -1.79
N ALA A 139 -13.52 15.92 -1.02
CA ALA A 139 -13.49 16.05 0.44
C ALA A 139 -12.99 17.43 0.89
N THR A 140 -11.98 17.98 0.20
CA THR A 140 -11.44 19.33 0.46
C THR A 140 -12.50 20.38 0.15
N ASP A 141 -13.14 20.30 -1.00
CA ASP A 141 -14.19 21.24 -1.42
C ASP A 141 -15.36 21.25 -0.43
N ARG A 142 -15.78 20.07 0.04
CA ARG A 142 -16.81 19.94 1.10
C ARG A 142 -16.38 20.47 2.46
N LEU A 143 -15.09 20.37 2.80
CA LEU A 143 -14.56 20.96 4.02
C LEU A 143 -14.61 22.49 3.92
N LEU A 144 -14.18 23.05 2.79
CA LEU A 144 -14.17 24.49 2.57
C LEU A 144 -15.59 25.07 2.49
N SER A 145 -16.54 24.35 1.91
CA SER A 145 -17.95 24.79 1.87
C SER A 145 -18.56 24.92 3.27
N ARG A 146 -18.06 24.17 4.27
CA ARG A 146 -18.52 24.22 5.66
C ARG A 146 -17.97 25.40 6.47
N ILE A 147 -17.01 26.16 5.94
CA ILE A 147 -16.40 27.31 6.64
C ILE A 147 -17.45 28.34 7.07
N GLY A 148 -18.49 28.54 6.24
CA GLY A 148 -19.57 29.47 6.55
C GLY A 148 -20.44 29.05 7.75
N THR A 149 -20.53 27.75 8.01
CA THR A 149 -21.41 27.17 9.05
C THR A 149 -20.67 26.68 10.29
N ASP A 150 -19.40 26.28 10.16
CA ASP A 150 -18.58 25.73 11.25
C ASP A 150 -17.60 26.80 11.77
N ASN A 151 -17.97 27.44 12.89
CA ASN A 151 -17.15 28.45 13.54
C ASN A 151 -15.78 27.94 14.01
N HIS A 152 -15.70 26.68 14.42
CA HIS A 152 -14.45 26.09 14.90
C HIS A 152 -13.48 25.86 13.73
N LEU A 153 -13.98 25.30 12.63
CA LEU A 153 -13.22 25.14 11.39
C LEU A 153 -12.74 26.48 10.84
N ARG A 154 -13.62 27.49 10.80
CA ARG A 154 -13.28 28.85 10.36
C ARG A 154 -12.14 29.44 11.20
N LYS A 155 -12.23 29.34 12.53
CA LYS A 155 -11.18 29.84 13.43
C LYS A 155 -9.85 29.12 13.19
N TRP A 156 -9.88 27.80 13.04
CA TRP A 156 -8.68 27.01 12.77
C TRP A 156 -8.02 27.41 11.44
N LEU A 157 -8.80 27.55 10.36
CA LEU A 157 -8.27 27.97 9.06
C LEU A 157 -7.67 29.37 9.08
N VAL A 158 -8.28 30.31 9.80
CA VAL A 158 -7.73 31.66 9.96
C VAL A 158 -6.37 31.61 10.66
N GLU A 159 -6.24 30.84 11.74
CA GLU A 159 -4.97 30.68 12.45
C GLU A 159 -3.92 29.98 11.57
N PHE A 160 -4.30 28.92 10.86
CA PHE A 160 -3.43 28.26 9.90
C PHE A 160 -2.94 29.20 8.80
N SER A 161 -3.82 30.07 8.28
CA SER A 161 -3.47 31.08 7.28
C SER A 161 -2.48 32.11 7.82
N LYS A 162 -2.67 32.58 9.05
CA LYS A 162 -1.76 33.55 9.69
C LYS A 162 -0.36 32.96 9.88
N GLU A 163 -0.28 31.69 10.27
CA GLU A 163 0.98 30.96 10.42
C GLU A 163 1.72 30.89 9.07
N LYS A 164 1.02 30.51 7.99
CA LYS A 164 1.59 30.47 6.63
C LYS A 164 2.13 31.81 6.14
N ILE A 165 1.42 32.90 6.41
CA ILE A 165 1.85 34.25 6.03
C ILE A 165 3.13 34.63 6.77
N ARG A 166 3.23 34.28 8.06
CA ARG A 166 4.42 34.57 8.88
C ARG A 166 5.66 33.87 8.34
N ASP A 167 5.51 32.65 7.87
CA ASP A 167 6.60 31.81 7.39
C ASP A 167 6.86 32.01 5.87
N SER A 168 6.27 33.03 5.25
CA SER A 168 6.42 33.36 3.81
C SER A 168 5.99 32.25 2.83
N TYR A 169 5.07 31.39 3.24
CA TYR A 169 4.52 30.34 2.36
C TYR A 169 3.41 30.88 1.43
N SER A 170 3.16 30.12 0.35
CA SER A 170 2.07 30.35 -0.61
C SER A 170 0.71 30.54 0.07
N HIS A 171 -0.11 31.47 -0.41
CA HIS A 171 -1.47 31.72 0.09
C HIS A 171 -2.51 30.67 -0.34
N LYS A 172 -2.12 29.65 -1.11
CA LYS A 172 -3.05 28.61 -1.63
C LYS A 172 -3.32 27.51 -0.59
N ILE A 173 -4.14 27.85 0.41
CA ILE A 173 -4.51 26.96 1.53
C ILE A 173 -5.13 25.65 1.04
N GLU A 174 -5.92 25.68 -0.05
CA GLU A 174 -6.51 24.50 -0.68
C GLU A 174 -5.48 23.42 -1.03
N ASN A 175 -4.36 23.84 -1.62
CA ASN A 175 -3.29 22.92 -2.01
C ASN A 175 -2.59 22.33 -0.78
N ASP A 176 -2.43 23.12 0.27
CA ASP A 176 -1.83 22.66 1.52
C ASP A 176 -2.73 21.64 2.22
N ILE A 177 -4.05 21.92 2.29
CA ILE A 177 -5.03 20.98 2.85
C ILE A 177 -5.05 19.70 2.03
N ARG A 178 -5.02 19.78 0.70
CA ARG A 178 -4.98 18.60 -0.17
C ARG A 178 -3.67 17.82 0.00
N SER A 179 -2.54 18.51 0.10
CA SER A 179 -1.24 17.88 0.37
C SER A 179 -1.23 17.17 1.71
N LEU A 180 -1.80 17.79 2.75
CA LEU A 180 -1.96 17.15 4.06
C LEU A 180 -2.93 15.96 3.98
N GLY A 181 -4.01 16.08 3.20
CA GLY A 181 -4.96 15.00 2.93
C GLY A 181 -4.29 13.77 2.31
N ASN A 182 -3.33 13.97 1.40
CA ASN A 182 -2.53 12.87 0.84
C ASN A 182 -1.72 12.12 1.89
N GLU A 183 -1.31 12.75 3.00
CA GLU A 183 -0.62 12.06 4.08
C GLU A 183 -1.51 11.02 4.77
N LEU A 184 -2.84 11.21 4.76
CA LEU A 184 -3.81 10.27 5.37
C LEU A 184 -3.75 8.88 4.72
N PHE A 185 -3.41 8.80 3.43
CA PHE A 185 -3.32 7.54 2.68
C PHE A 185 -1.97 6.84 2.84
N LYS A 186 -0.98 7.48 3.49
CA LYS A 186 0.33 6.87 3.68
C LYS A 186 0.31 5.88 4.83
N GLU A 187 0.94 4.73 4.63
CA GLU A 187 1.08 3.67 5.66
C GLU A 187 1.66 4.21 6.98
N LYS A 188 2.65 5.11 6.91
CA LYS A 188 3.25 5.73 8.10
C LYS A 188 2.22 6.44 8.96
N PHE A 189 1.26 7.13 8.34
CA PHE A 189 0.20 7.83 9.07
C PHE A 189 -0.77 6.83 9.71
N GLN A 190 -1.15 5.78 8.97
CA GLN A 190 -2.04 4.71 9.44
C GLN A 190 -1.48 3.94 10.65
N ILE A 191 -0.16 3.90 10.84
CA ILE A 191 0.47 3.32 12.04
C ILE A 191 0.15 4.15 13.30
N PHE A 192 0.15 5.48 13.20
CA PHE A 192 -0.09 6.38 14.34
C PHE A 192 -1.58 6.72 14.53
N PHE A 193 -2.36 6.62 13.45
CA PHE A 193 -3.79 6.88 13.41
C PHE A 193 -4.51 5.68 12.79
N PRO A 194 -4.50 4.51 13.46
CA PRO A 194 -5.22 3.34 12.94
C PRO A 194 -6.71 3.63 12.86
N GLU A 195 -7.39 3.08 11.84
CA GLU A 195 -8.83 3.21 11.69
C GLU A 195 -9.56 2.65 12.93
N GLY A 196 -10.15 3.54 13.76
CA GLY A 196 -10.86 3.17 14.99
C GLY A 196 -10.76 4.22 16.10
N LYS A 197 -11.31 3.92 17.28
CA LYS A 197 -11.23 4.77 18.49
C LYS A 197 -9.90 4.64 19.25
N ASP A 198 -9.01 3.76 18.79
CA ASP A 198 -7.73 3.45 19.45
C ASP A 198 -6.56 4.35 19.02
N SER A 199 -6.80 5.36 18.17
CA SER A 199 -5.79 6.39 17.94
C SER A 199 -5.55 7.15 19.25
N GLY A 200 -4.30 7.17 19.72
CA GLY A 200 -3.88 8.04 20.84
C GLY A 200 -4.13 9.53 20.58
N TYR A 201 -4.46 9.89 19.33
CA TYR A 201 -4.72 11.25 18.88
C TYR A 201 -6.14 11.43 18.33
N THR A 202 -6.91 12.35 18.92
CA THR A 202 -8.26 12.78 18.57
C THR A 202 -8.26 14.27 18.26
N ARG A 203 -9.33 14.78 17.61
CA ARG A 203 -9.47 16.23 17.32
C ARG A 203 -9.25 17.12 18.55
N ASN A 204 -9.59 16.64 19.75
CA ASN A 204 -9.46 17.39 21.00
C ASN A 204 -8.06 17.31 21.63
N ASN A 205 -7.31 16.23 21.42
CA ASN A 205 -5.96 16.11 21.98
C ASN A 205 -4.86 16.58 21.00
N LEU A 206 -5.18 16.78 19.72
CA LEU A 206 -4.28 17.37 18.72
C LEU A 206 -3.82 18.77 19.13
N GLU A 207 -4.66 19.56 19.82
CA GLU A 207 -4.21 20.82 20.42
C GLU A 207 -3.14 20.63 21.49
N GLY A 208 -3.25 19.55 22.29
CA GLY A 208 -2.26 19.16 23.28
C GLY A 208 -0.93 18.80 22.63
N LEU A 209 -0.99 17.92 21.62
CA LEU A 209 0.19 17.54 20.82
C LEU A 209 0.84 18.76 20.16
N ARG A 210 0.05 19.66 19.58
CA ARG A 210 0.58 20.90 18.98
C ARG A 210 1.34 21.75 20.00
N LYS A 211 0.77 21.91 21.21
CA LYS A 211 1.43 22.66 22.30
C LYS A 211 2.73 22.00 22.75
N GLU A 212 2.75 20.67 22.82
CA GLU A 212 3.95 19.91 23.16
C GLU A 212 5.05 20.08 22.11
N LEU A 213 4.72 19.87 20.83
CA LEU A 213 5.67 20.07 19.72
C LEU A 213 6.18 21.51 19.66
N GLN A 214 5.32 22.51 19.88
CA GLN A 214 5.74 23.91 19.96
C GLN A 214 6.67 24.20 21.15
N ARG A 215 6.55 23.47 22.26
CA ARG A 215 7.50 23.59 23.38
C ARG A 215 8.83 22.97 23.02
N GLU A 216 8.83 21.77 22.43
CA GLU A 216 10.05 21.09 21.98
C GLU A 216 10.82 21.93 20.95
N ILE A 217 10.12 22.47 19.94
CA ILE A 217 10.72 23.39 18.95
C ILE A 217 11.35 24.60 19.65
N LYS A 218 10.63 25.25 20.58
CA LYS A 218 11.17 26.40 21.32
C LYS A 218 12.38 26.06 22.17
N LEU A 219 12.42 24.87 22.79
CA LEU A 219 13.55 24.40 23.58
C LEU A 219 14.76 24.15 22.69
N PHE A 220 14.54 23.48 21.56
CA PHE A 220 15.56 23.21 20.55
C PHE A 220 16.14 24.52 19.97
N ASP A 221 15.28 25.47 19.59
CA ASP A 221 15.69 26.79 19.08
C ASP A 221 16.52 27.55 20.11
N LYS A 222 16.12 27.49 21.40
CA LYS A 222 16.86 28.13 22.49
C LYS A 222 18.22 27.48 22.69
N GLU A 223 18.31 26.16 22.61
CA GLU A 223 19.57 25.43 22.73
C GLU A 223 20.51 25.78 21.56
N LEU A 224 19.99 25.81 20.33
CA LEU A 224 20.75 26.18 19.14
C LEU A 224 21.25 27.62 19.19
N ARG A 225 20.41 28.58 19.60
CA ARG A 225 20.83 29.97 19.83
C ARG A 225 21.91 30.07 20.90
N GLY A 226 21.77 29.30 21.99
CA GLY A 226 22.77 29.24 23.05
C GLY A 226 24.13 28.68 22.58
N LYS A 227 24.11 27.65 21.72
CA LYS A 227 25.31 27.11 21.06
C LYS A 227 25.90 28.10 20.06
N GLY A 228 25.06 28.77 19.28
CA GLY A 228 25.42 29.86 18.37
C GLY A 228 26.21 30.95 19.09
N LYS A 229 25.62 31.51 20.15
CA LYS A 229 26.23 32.53 21.00
C LYS A 229 27.56 32.07 21.60
N LYS A 230 27.63 30.86 22.17
CA LYS A 230 28.90 30.31 22.68
C LYS A 230 29.98 30.23 21.61
N GLY A 231 29.61 29.84 20.39
CA GLY A 231 30.53 29.81 19.25
C GLY A 231 31.05 31.22 18.91
N VAL A 232 30.17 32.21 18.84
CA VAL A 232 30.53 33.61 18.58
C VAL A 232 31.43 34.17 19.68
N ASP A 233 31.10 33.92 20.95
CA ASP A 233 31.88 34.36 22.10
C ASP A 233 33.30 33.77 22.10
N ILE A 234 33.47 32.49 21.73
CA ILE A 234 34.78 31.83 21.63
C ILE A 234 35.61 32.43 20.49
N ILE A 235 34.99 32.69 19.33
CA ILE A 235 35.65 33.32 18.18
C ILE A 235 36.15 34.72 18.56
N ALA A 236 35.30 35.52 19.20
CA ALA A 236 35.63 36.86 19.65
C ALA A 236 36.72 36.86 20.74
N ALA A 237 36.67 35.93 21.69
CA ALA A 237 37.70 35.78 22.72
C ALA A 237 39.07 35.39 22.15
N GLY A 238 39.10 34.69 21.02
CA GLY A 238 40.32 34.40 20.26
C GLY A 238 40.86 35.59 19.45
N GLY A 239 40.14 36.72 19.39
CA GLY A 239 40.51 37.90 18.61
C GLY A 239 40.24 37.78 17.11
N PHE A 240 39.45 36.80 16.69
CA PHE A 240 39.12 36.57 15.27
C PHE A 240 37.74 37.13 14.92
N ILE A 241 37.57 37.50 13.65
CA ILE A 241 36.28 37.83 13.04
C ILE A 241 35.82 36.69 12.12
N THR A 242 34.54 36.66 11.77
CA THR A 242 33.95 35.61 10.92
C THR A 242 34.65 35.45 9.57
N ASP A 243 35.22 36.53 9.03
CA ASP A 243 35.94 36.56 7.76
C ASP A 243 37.35 35.96 7.83
N ASP A 244 37.89 35.73 9.02
CA ASP A 244 39.19 35.08 9.21
C ASP A 244 39.11 33.56 8.98
N PHE A 245 37.91 33.01 8.90
CA PHE A 245 37.67 31.58 8.71
C PHE A 245 37.46 31.22 7.23
N SER A 246 37.88 30.00 6.86
CA SER A 246 37.68 29.47 5.52
C SER A 246 36.20 29.48 5.11
N GLY A 247 35.92 29.98 3.91
CA GLY A 247 34.57 30.17 3.38
C GLY A 247 33.89 31.48 3.77
N LYS A 248 34.48 32.30 4.66
CA LYS A 248 33.99 33.63 5.07
C LYS A 248 32.48 33.62 5.37
N SER A 249 31.69 34.37 4.60
CA SER A 249 30.22 34.45 4.70
C SER A 249 29.46 33.14 4.44
N ARG A 250 30.10 32.13 3.83
CA ARG A 250 29.54 30.78 3.66
C ARG A 250 30.18 29.75 4.59
N GLY A 251 31.12 30.18 5.44
CA GLY A 251 31.87 29.34 6.36
C GLY A 251 31.11 29.06 7.66
N ILE A 252 31.66 28.12 8.45
CA ILE A 252 31.12 27.67 9.73
C ILE A 252 31.02 28.81 10.75
N ALA A 253 31.95 29.78 10.73
CA ALA A 253 31.91 30.94 11.61
C ALA A 253 30.64 31.78 11.41
N ASN A 254 30.21 31.99 10.16
CA ASN A 254 28.96 32.70 9.88
C ASN A 254 27.72 31.87 10.26
N MET A 255 27.82 30.53 10.28
CA MET A 255 26.73 29.67 10.77
C MET A 255 26.44 29.93 12.26
N PHE A 256 27.47 30.15 13.10
CA PHE A 256 27.26 30.48 14.51
C PHE A 256 26.57 31.84 14.71
N VAL A 257 26.91 32.84 13.89
CA VAL A 257 26.24 34.16 13.90
C VAL A 257 24.77 34.04 13.48
N LYS A 258 24.48 33.25 12.44
CA LYS A 258 23.10 32.96 12.02
C LYS A 258 22.31 32.24 13.11
N LEU A 259 22.92 31.23 13.74
CA LEU A 259 22.30 30.51 14.86
C LEU A 259 22.02 31.42 16.05
N GLU A 260 22.93 32.35 16.40
CA GLU A 260 22.70 33.36 17.44
C GLU A 260 21.53 34.30 17.09
N ALA A 261 21.47 34.77 15.83
CA ALA A 261 20.38 35.61 15.32
C ALA A 261 19.03 34.86 15.23
N GLY A 262 19.05 33.53 15.36
CA GLY A 262 17.85 32.68 15.22
C GLY A 262 17.46 32.39 13.78
N GLU A 263 18.37 32.65 12.83
CA GLU A 263 18.28 32.21 11.44
C GLU A 263 18.71 30.74 11.39
N LEU A 264 17.77 29.86 11.72
CA LEU A 264 17.95 28.41 11.68
C LEU A 264 18.00 27.93 10.22
N PRO A 265 18.89 26.98 9.87
CA PRO A 265 18.95 26.41 8.53
C PRO A 265 17.73 25.56 8.18
#